data_AF-A0A242ZAE5-F1
#
_entry.id   AF-A0A242ZAE5-F1
#
_cell.length_a   1.000
_cell.length_b   1.000
_cell.length_c   1.000
_cell.angle_alpha   90.00
_cell.angle_beta   90.00
_cell.angle_gamma   90.00
#
_symmetry.space_group_name_H-M   'P 1'
#
loop_
_entity.id
_entity.type
_entity.pdbx_description
1 polymer ?
#
loop_
_entity_poly.entity_id
_entity_poly.type
_entity_poly.pdbx_seq_one_letter_code
_entity_poly.pdbx_strand_id
1 'polypeptide(L)'
;MLKGIPKIVTLNHHGDEGTGWSKANKINLWARLLDGDHAYKILQGQLTGSTLSNLFDTHPPFQIDGNFGATSGIAEMLIQSHTDSIQLLPALPRAWKDGSYKGLRARGAFTINADWKNGVPTVIQVTSDHGNDVKLKSPMFNTPFTLTRVGTNTPVPFTKDGDTISFKTEQGKSYKIESMLSFDLESTNSVTAGNTVKVKAHLSNFGTLKSSSGEVVVKAPESWNVKPIQVAFEGIEPGGSKTIEADLPVPIDIVANNYAIEAEVNTDSGTVSKSNQIEVTPAVKLISAKVEPNPISAEGGSTTLKVKVQNEIKEKVTPGKIELQLPDGWNAQPSTTDFQLPAGGEETYSFVITPPTQFKGMKEIGVSVKLGNSVVTSTKVQVASGGIYLSDIPWVKATAGWATVQKDKSTDGNPISLLGTTGPVTYKKGIGTHAKSEVTYDISKATYKQFNSYVGIDQEPGGKGGSVVFKVLLDGAEVFNSGTMYYNTPAKFVDVDLTGKKELKLVVDDAGNGIGNDHADWGDAINKDRLTNLKKTLFFL
;
A
#
# COMPACT_ATOMS: atom_id res chain seq x y z
N MET A 1 -19.51 3.07 -1.23
CA MET A 1 -18.62 3.63 -0.19
C MET A 1 -19.30 4.84 0.45
N LEU A 2 -19.77 4.71 1.69
CA LEU A 2 -20.37 5.81 2.47
C LEU A 2 -19.29 6.80 2.93
N LYS A 3 -19.13 7.92 2.23
CA LYS A 3 -18.49 9.10 2.82
C LYS A 3 -19.47 9.76 3.80
N GLY A 4 -19.52 9.23 5.03
CA GLY A 4 -20.42 9.67 6.11
C GLY A 4 -19.68 10.00 7.43
N ILE A 5 -18.44 10.48 7.32
CA ILE A 5 -17.45 10.58 8.40
C ILE A 5 -17.91 11.39 9.64
N PRO A 6 -18.83 12.38 9.61
CA PRO A 6 -19.23 13.10 10.84
C PRO A 6 -20.23 12.37 11.75
N LYS A 7 -21.27 11.72 11.19
CA LYS A 7 -22.43 11.24 11.98
C LYS A 7 -22.13 9.95 12.76
N ILE A 8 -21.34 9.06 12.15
CA ILE A 8 -20.89 7.81 12.77
C ILE A 8 -19.94 8.12 13.95
N VAL A 9 -19.09 9.14 13.83
CA VAL A 9 -18.17 9.57 14.90
C VAL A 9 -18.93 10.05 16.13
N THR A 10 -19.99 10.84 15.95
CA THR A 10 -20.82 11.32 17.07
C THR A 10 -21.49 10.17 17.81
N LEU A 11 -22.17 9.25 17.11
CA LEU A 11 -22.82 8.11 17.77
C LEU A 11 -21.83 7.17 18.45
N ASN A 12 -20.69 6.89 17.82
CA ASN A 12 -19.62 6.11 18.43
C ASN A 12 -19.11 6.77 19.73
N HIS A 13 -18.99 8.10 19.77
CA HIS A 13 -18.57 8.82 20.98
C HIS A 13 -19.63 8.78 22.09
N HIS A 14 -20.92 8.83 21.74
CA HIS A 14 -22.02 8.70 22.72
C HIS A 14 -22.16 7.29 23.30
N GLY A 15 -21.57 6.27 22.65
CA GLY A 15 -21.58 4.88 23.08
C GLY A 15 -22.95 4.19 23.01
N ASP A 16 -22.97 2.89 23.30
CA ASP A 16 -24.16 2.05 23.15
C ASP A 16 -25.00 1.93 24.45
N GLU A 17 -24.47 2.37 25.58
CA GLU A 17 -25.10 2.23 26.90
C GLU A 17 -26.35 3.11 27.07
N GLY A 18 -27.24 2.72 27.98
CA GLY A 18 -28.46 3.46 28.31
C GLY A 18 -29.65 2.56 28.65
N THR A 19 -30.81 3.15 28.86
CA THR A 19 -32.10 2.48 29.12
C THR A 19 -33.25 3.30 28.52
N GLY A 20 -34.45 2.72 28.40
CA GLY A 20 -35.67 3.34 27.87
C GLY A 20 -35.47 4.20 26.62
N TRP A 21 -36.02 5.42 26.64
CA TRP A 21 -35.97 6.38 25.54
C TRP A 21 -34.58 6.55 24.91
N SER A 22 -33.50 6.48 25.69
CA SER A 22 -32.14 6.67 25.20
C SER A 22 -31.69 5.52 24.30
N LYS A 23 -31.87 4.26 24.74
CA LYS A 23 -31.57 3.09 23.91
C LYS A 23 -32.46 3.05 22.68
N ALA A 24 -33.76 3.27 22.88
CA ALA A 24 -34.72 3.23 21.78
C ALA A 24 -34.43 4.30 20.70
N ASN A 25 -34.01 5.50 21.11
CA ASN A 25 -33.56 6.54 20.19
C ASN A 25 -32.33 6.08 19.39
N LYS A 26 -31.32 5.51 20.05
CA LYS A 26 -30.10 5.00 19.40
C LYS A 26 -30.40 3.91 18.38
N ILE A 27 -31.32 2.97 18.66
CA ILE A 27 -31.74 1.94 17.69
C ILE A 27 -32.23 2.61 16.40
N ASN A 28 -33.14 3.60 16.52
CA ASN A 28 -33.67 4.31 15.36
C ASN A 28 -32.58 5.11 14.63
N LEU A 29 -31.65 5.75 15.34
CA LEU A 29 -30.55 6.49 14.72
C LEU A 29 -29.60 5.58 13.94
N TRP A 30 -29.20 4.44 14.49
CA TRP A 30 -28.36 3.47 13.79
C TRP A 30 -29.06 2.85 12.59
N ALA A 31 -30.34 2.51 12.71
CA ALA A 31 -31.15 2.06 11.58
C ALA A 31 -31.19 3.11 10.46
N ARG A 32 -31.36 4.40 10.80
CA ARG A 32 -31.33 5.52 9.85
C ARG A 32 -29.96 5.80 9.23
N LEU A 33 -28.88 5.31 9.84
CA LEU A 33 -27.54 5.31 9.25
C LEU A 33 -27.26 4.08 8.38
N LEU A 34 -28.26 3.21 8.19
CA LEU A 34 -28.15 1.97 7.43
C LEU A 34 -27.22 0.93 8.08
N ASP A 35 -26.95 1.07 9.38
CA ASP A 35 -26.15 0.13 10.17
C ASP A 35 -27.09 -0.78 10.99
N GLY A 36 -27.62 -1.80 10.32
CA GLY A 36 -28.55 -2.75 10.90
C GLY A 36 -27.95 -3.58 12.03
N ASP A 37 -26.66 -3.89 11.96
CA ASP A 37 -26.01 -4.72 12.98
C ASP A 37 -25.83 -3.96 14.30
N HIS A 38 -25.43 -2.69 14.26
CA HIS A 38 -25.39 -1.87 15.47
C HIS A 38 -26.79 -1.63 16.04
N ALA A 39 -27.78 -1.32 15.19
CA ALA A 39 -29.16 -1.18 15.64
C ALA A 39 -29.68 -2.46 16.33
N TYR A 40 -29.38 -3.62 15.74
CA TYR A 40 -29.72 -4.93 16.31
C TYR A 40 -29.00 -5.21 17.63
N LYS A 41 -27.71 -4.89 17.74
CA LYS A 41 -26.93 -5.01 18.98
C LYS A 41 -27.57 -4.21 20.12
N ILE A 42 -27.98 -2.96 19.85
CA ILE A 42 -28.62 -2.12 20.87
C ILE A 42 -30.02 -2.63 21.21
N LEU A 43 -30.79 -3.10 20.23
CA LEU A 43 -32.07 -3.76 20.47
C LEU A 43 -31.92 -4.98 21.37
N GLN A 44 -30.93 -5.84 21.12
CA GLN A 44 -30.61 -6.97 22.02
C GLN A 44 -30.29 -6.48 23.43
N GLY A 45 -29.45 -5.44 23.55
CA GLY A 45 -29.10 -4.85 24.85
C GLY A 45 -30.28 -4.19 25.58
N GLN A 46 -31.27 -3.67 24.86
CA GLN A 46 -32.52 -3.18 25.48
C GLN A 46 -33.35 -4.34 26.00
N LEU A 47 -33.55 -5.39 25.19
CA LEU A 47 -34.32 -6.57 25.56
C LEU A 47 -33.72 -7.35 26.74
N THR A 48 -32.38 -7.41 26.85
CA THR A 48 -31.71 -8.17 27.92
C THR A 48 -31.41 -7.36 29.17
N GLY A 49 -31.23 -6.03 29.04
CA GLY A 49 -30.78 -5.18 30.14
C GLY A 49 -31.75 -4.09 30.57
N SER A 50 -32.85 -3.89 29.85
CA SER A 50 -33.79 -2.76 30.09
C SER A 50 -35.25 -3.15 29.83
N THR A 51 -35.57 -4.43 29.97
CA THR A 51 -36.92 -4.96 29.80
C THR A 51 -37.25 -5.89 30.97
N LEU A 52 -38.39 -5.67 31.61
CA LEU A 52 -38.92 -6.47 32.72
C LEU A 52 -39.47 -7.81 32.22
N SER A 53 -39.75 -8.74 33.13
CA SER A 53 -40.29 -10.08 32.80
C SER A 53 -41.64 -10.06 32.08
N ASN A 54 -42.43 -8.99 32.26
CA ASN A 54 -43.69 -8.75 31.54
C ASN A 54 -43.50 -7.99 30.22
N LEU A 55 -42.26 -7.87 29.72
CA LEU A 55 -41.86 -7.17 28.51
C LEU A 55 -42.02 -5.63 28.53
N PHE A 56 -42.33 -5.05 29.68
CA PHE A 56 -42.29 -3.59 29.83
C PHE A 56 -40.86 -3.09 29.87
N ASP A 57 -40.57 -2.07 29.08
CA ASP A 57 -39.29 -1.37 29.13
C ASP A 57 -39.11 -0.70 30.50
N THR A 58 -37.87 -0.64 30.97
CA THR A 58 -37.52 -0.01 32.24
C THR A 58 -36.33 0.93 32.06
N HIS A 59 -36.56 2.19 32.37
CA HIS A 59 -35.55 3.20 32.67
C HIS A 59 -35.78 3.54 34.15
N PRO A 60 -35.29 2.67 35.07
CA PRO A 60 -36.01 2.33 36.29
C PRO A 60 -36.73 3.54 36.92
N PRO A 61 -38.07 3.55 36.97
CA PRO A 61 -39.00 2.42 36.73
C PRO A 61 -39.47 2.25 35.26
N PHE A 62 -40.65 1.64 35.06
CA PHE A 62 -41.29 1.44 33.76
C PHE A 62 -41.46 2.74 32.98
N GLN A 63 -41.06 2.73 31.71
CA GLN A 63 -41.27 3.82 30.75
C GLN A 63 -41.67 3.25 29.40
N ILE A 64 -42.88 3.57 28.93
CA ILE A 64 -43.43 2.97 27.70
C ILE A 64 -42.72 3.44 26.41
N ASP A 65 -41.98 4.55 26.50
CA ASP A 65 -41.20 5.11 25.38
C ASP A 65 -40.22 4.09 24.79
N GLY A 66 -39.56 3.29 25.62
CA GLY A 66 -38.64 2.26 25.15
C GLY A 66 -39.32 1.15 24.36
N ASN A 67 -40.52 0.71 24.77
CA ASN A 67 -41.30 -0.29 24.02
C ASN A 67 -41.66 0.22 22.62
N PHE A 68 -42.27 1.41 22.53
CA PHE A 68 -42.69 1.97 21.24
C PHE A 68 -41.51 2.34 20.36
N GLY A 69 -40.45 2.90 20.95
CA GLY A 69 -39.24 3.26 20.22
C GLY A 69 -38.49 2.04 19.69
N ALA A 70 -38.45 0.93 20.43
CA ALA A 70 -37.90 -0.34 19.93
C ALA A 70 -38.73 -0.90 18.77
N THR A 71 -40.06 -0.87 18.84
CA THR A 71 -40.94 -1.25 17.71
C THR A 71 -40.69 -0.37 16.48
N SER A 72 -40.56 0.95 16.67
CA SER A 72 -40.17 1.88 15.60
C SER A 72 -38.80 1.52 15.02
N GLY A 73 -37.82 1.23 15.86
CA GLY A 73 -36.47 0.86 15.43
C GLY A 73 -36.45 -0.42 14.59
N ILE A 74 -37.24 -1.44 14.96
CA ILE A 74 -37.42 -2.65 14.15
C ILE A 74 -38.03 -2.32 12.79
N ALA A 75 -39.07 -1.47 12.75
CA ALA A 75 -39.67 -1.04 11.49
C ALA A 75 -38.66 -0.27 10.62
N GLU A 76 -37.88 0.65 11.19
CA GLU A 76 -36.87 1.45 10.47
C GLU A 76 -35.68 0.62 9.95
N MET A 77 -35.39 -0.54 10.55
CA MET A 77 -34.44 -1.50 9.98
C MET A 77 -34.99 -2.18 8.71
N LEU A 78 -36.30 -2.44 8.67
CA LEU A 78 -36.99 -3.19 7.61
C LEU A 78 -37.53 -2.30 6.47
N ILE A 79 -37.96 -1.08 6.78
CA ILE A 79 -38.52 -0.12 5.82
C ILE A 79 -38.25 1.32 6.25
N GLN A 80 -37.82 2.16 5.31
CA GLN A 80 -37.68 3.59 5.52
C GLN A 80 -38.41 4.34 4.41
N SER A 81 -39.24 5.30 4.75
CA SER A 81 -40.02 6.08 3.76
C SER A 81 -40.00 7.58 4.06
N HIS A 82 -39.01 8.06 4.81
CA HIS A 82 -38.91 9.45 5.26
C HIS A 82 -38.18 10.36 4.27
N THR A 83 -37.60 9.76 3.22
CA THR A 83 -36.93 10.42 2.10
C THR A 83 -37.85 10.48 0.86
N ASP A 84 -37.30 10.75 -0.31
CA ASP A 84 -38.00 10.79 -1.60
C ASP A 84 -38.51 9.42 -2.10
N SER A 85 -38.05 8.33 -1.49
CA SER A 85 -38.33 6.95 -1.86
C SER A 85 -38.63 6.08 -0.64
N ILE A 86 -39.35 4.98 -0.88
CA ILE A 86 -39.53 3.89 0.08
C ILE A 86 -38.35 2.92 -0.10
N GLN A 87 -37.45 2.88 0.88
CA GLN A 87 -36.32 1.98 0.93
C GLN A 87 -36.73 0.65 1.59
N LEU A 88 -36.39 -0.45 0.94
CA LEU A 88 -36.75 -1.81 1.34
C LEU A 88 -35.55 -2.53 1.97
N LEU A 89 -35.72 -3.05 3.19
CA LEU A 89 -34.65 -3.67 3.99
C LEU A 89 -33.39 -2.78 4.14
N PRO A 90 -33.53 -1.46 4.39
CA PRO A 90 -32.42 -0.51 4.31
C PRO A 90 -31.33 -0.72 5.36
N ALA A 91 -31.67 -1.29 6.52
CA ALA A 91 -30.72 -1.59 7.59
C ALA A 91 -31.01 -2.99 8.17
N LEU A 92 -31.17 -3.98 7.29
CA LEU A 92 -31.42 -5.36 7.71
C LEU A 92 -30.17 -5.92 8.44
N PRO A 93 -30.29 -6.37 9.70
CA PRO A 93 -29.18 -6.99 10.42
C PRO A 93 -28.74 -8.28 9.74
N ARG A 94 -27.43 -8.58 9.70
CA ARG A 94 -26.90 -9.83 9.15
C ARG A 94 -27.43 -11.07 9.88
N ALA A 95 -27.83 -10.91 11.15
CA ALA A 95 -28.47 -11.95 11.94
C ALA A 95 -29.84 -12.38 11.39
N TRP A 96 -30.54 -11.50 10.65
CA TRP A 96 -31.86 -11.78 10.06
C TRP A 96 -31.69 -12.22 8.61
N LYS A 97 -30.95 -13.32 8.42
CA LYS A 97 -30.58 -13.83 7.09
C LYS A 97 -31.80 -14.10 6.21
N ASP A 98 -32.84 -14.69 6.80
CA ASP A 98 -34.08 -15.05 6.13
C ASP A 98 -35.26 -14.56 6.96
N GLY A 99 -36.34 -14.14 6.30
CA GLY A 99 -37.56 -13.73 7.01
C GLY A 99 -38.60 -13.11 6.11
N SER A 100 -39.66 -12.60 6.73
CA SER A 100 -40.69 -11.82 6.07
C SER A 100 -41.37 -10.83 7.01
N TYR A 101 -41.98 -9.80 6.45
CA TYR A 101 -42.90 -8.91 7.17
C TYR A 101 -44.16 -8.65 6.35
N LYS A 102 -45.26 -8.39 7.06
CA LYS A 102 -46.55 -8.05 6.45
C LYS A 102 -47.17 -6.86 7.16
N GLY A 103 -47.77 -5.96 6.39
CA GLY A 103 -48.58 -4.86 6.93
C GLY A 103 -47.82 -3.60 7.33
N LEU A 104 -46.51 -3.49 7.04
CA LEU A 104 -45.77 -2.26 7.34
C LEU A 104 -46.23 -1.12 6.44
N ARG A 105 -46.41 0.06 7.04
CA ARG A 105 -46.95 1.25 6.39
C ARG A 105 -45.83 2.17 5.95
N ALA A 106 -45.92 2.65 4.71
CA ALA A 106 -45.01 3.65 4.16
C ALA A 106 -45.74 4.97 3.88
N ARG A 107 -45.01 6.09 3.93
CA ARG A 107 -45.51 7.40 3.49
C ARG A 107 -46.00 7.31 2.04
N GLY A 108 -47.03 8.07 1.70
CA GLY A 108 -47.75 7.95 0.43
C GLY A 108 -48.93 6.97 0.47
N ALA A 109 -49.28 6.47 1.66
CA ALA A 109 -50.39 5.55 1.91
C ALA A 109 -50.24 4.21 1.18
N PHE A 110 -49.07 3.59 1.37
CA PHE A 110 -48.77 2.26 0.88
C PHE A 110 -48.65 1.27 2.04
N THR A 111 -49.14 0.05 1.82
CA THR A 111 -48.78 -1.13 2.63
C THR A 111 -47.73 -1.92 1.89
N ILE A 112 -46.65 -2.27 2.58
CA ILE A 112 -45.56 -3.09 2.04
C ILE A 112 -45.53 -4.43 2.78
N ASN A 113 -45.44 -5.50 2.01
CA ASN A 113 -45.03 -6.82 2.49
C ASN A 113 -43.72 -7.19 1.80
N ALA A 114 -42.85 -7.91 2.50
CA ALA A 114 -41.61 -8.40 1.92
C ALA A 114 -41.27 -9.79 2.44
N ASP A 115 -40.72 -10.61 1.56
CA ASP A 115 -40.01 -11.84 1.87
C ASP A 115 -38.53 -11.66 1.46
N TRP A 116 -37.61 -12.24 2.22
CA TRP A 116 -36.18 -12.19 1.89
C TRP A 116 -35.45 -13.48 2.23
N LYS A 117 -34.36 -13.72 1.49
CA LYS A 117 -33.43 -14.82 1.69
C LYS A 117 -32.00 -14.32 1.57
N ASN A 118 -31.12 -14.79 2.44
CA ASN A 118 -29.71 -14.37 2.49
C ASN A 118 -29.53 -12.84 2.50
N GLY A 119 -30.42 -12.12 3.17
CA GLY A 119 -30.41 -10.66 3.29
C GLY A 119 -30.91 -9.90 2.06
N VAL A 120 -31.40 -10.58 1.02
CA VAL A 120 -31.88 -9.98 -0.23
C VAL A 120 -33.38 -10.17 -0.37
N PRO A 121 -34.17 -9.11 -0.67
CA PRO A 121 -35.60 -9.26 -0.93
C PRO A 121 -35.86 -10.18 -2.13
N THR A 122 -36.79 -11.12 -1.95
CA THR A 122 -37.18 -12.09 -2.98
C THR A 122 -38.56 -11.77 -3.55
N VAL A 123 -39.49 -11.35 -2.68
CA VAL A 123 -40.83 -10.92 -3.06
C VAL A 123 -41.17 -9.65 -2.29
N ILE A 124 -41.67 -8.64 -3.01
CA ILE A 124 -42.23 -7.41 -2.45
C ILE A 124 -43.66 -7.28 -2.95
N GLN A 125 -44.59 -7.02 -2.04
CA GLN A 125 -45.95 -6.63 -2.41
C GLN A 125 -46.22 -5.21 -1.94
N VAL A 126 -46.63 -4.35 -2.88
CA VAL A 126 -47.04 -2.98 -2.62
C VAL A 126 -48.54 -2.88 -2.83
N THR A 127 -49.28 -2.49 -1.79
CA THR A 127 -50.70 -2.14 -1.91
C THR A 127 -50.84 -0.62 -1.80
N SER A 128 -51.53 -0.02 -2.76
CA SER A 128 -51.77 1.42 -2.80
C SER A 128 -53.18 1.75 -2.32
N ASP A 129 -53.31 2.54 -1.26
CA ASP A 129 -54.64 2.88 -0.72
C ASP A 129 -55.28 4.08 -1.45
N HIS A 130 -54.47 4.90 -2.12
CA HIS A 130 -54.91 6.16 -2.73
C HIS A 130 -54.47 6.33 -4.20
N GLY A 131 -53.79 5.35 -4.81
CA GLY A 131 -53.36 5.46 -6.21
C GLY A 131 -52.22 6.45 -6.44
N ASN A 132 -51.44 6.76 -5.41
CA ASN A 132 -50.27 7.63 -5.54
C ASN A 132 -49.18 6.95 -6.38
N ASP A 133 -48.35 7.73 -7.06
CA ASP A 133 -47.14 7.18 -7.69
C ASP A 133 -46.19 6.67 -6.60
N VAL A 134 -45.61 5.49 -6.82
CA VAL A 134 -44.69 4.87 -5.87
C VAL A 134 -43.26 4.92 -6.39
N LYS A 135 -42.33 5.27 -5.50
CA LYS A 135 -40.88 5.20 -5.72
C LYS A 135 -40.27 4.24 -4.71
N LEU A 136 -39.72 3.14 -5.18
CA LEU A 136 -39.10 2.10 -4.36
C LEU A 136 -37.59 2.08 -4.59
N LYS A 137 -36.82 1.90 -3.52
CA LYS A 137 -35.36 1.77 -3.58
C LYS A 137 -34.91 0.48 -2.91
N SER A 138 -34.12 -0.31 -3.61
CA SER A 138 -33.55 -1.56 -3.12
C SER A 138 -32.45 -2.08 -4.04
N PRO A 139 -31.36 -2.66 -3.49
CA PRO A 139 -30.35 -3.35 -4.29
C PRO A 139 -30.92 -4.47 -5.18
N MET A 140 -32.09 -5.04 -4.84
CA MET A 140 -32.75 -6.05 -5.67
C MET A 140 -33.07 -5.55 -7.09
N PHE A 141 -33.26 -4.24 -7.27
CA PHE A 141 -33.59 -3.69 -8.59
C PHE A 141 -32.38 -3.62 -9.51
N ASN A 142 -31.16 -3.87 -9.01
CA ASN A 142 -29.96 -4.09 -9.82
C ASN A 142 -29.86 -5.53 -10.35
N THR A 143 -30.68 -6.45 -9.84
CA THR A 143 -30.79 -7.81 -10.37
C THR A 143 -32.04 -7.95 -11.24
N PRO A 144 -32.12 -8.94 -12.14
CA PRO A 144 -33.33 -9.21 -12.90
C PRO A 144 -34.54 -9.47 -11.97
N PHE A 145 -35.66 -8.77 -12.24
CA PHE A 145 -36.90 -8.90 -11.48
C PHE A 145 -38.12 -8.78 -12.41
N THR A 146 -39.29 -9.21 -11.93
CA THR A 146 -40.57 -8.94 -12.59
C THR A 146 -41.41 -7.99 -11.74
N LEU A 147 -42.21 -7.14 -12.39
CA LEU A 147 -43.21 -6.29 -11.74
C LEU A 147 -44.57 -6.54 -12.39
N THR A 148 -45.53 -7.05 -11.61
CA THR A 148 -46.85 -7.44 -12.10
C THR A 148 -47.97 -6.98 -11.17
N ARG A 149 -49.19 -6.86 -11.70
CA ARG A 149 -50.39 -6.59 -10.90
C ARG A 149 -50.89 -7.87 -10.25
N VAL A 150 -51.13 -7.85 -8.94
CA VAL A 150 -51.66 -9.00 -8.20
C VAL A 150 -53.06 -9.36 -8.73
N GLY A 151 -53.32 -10.65 -8.91
CA GLY A 151 -54.59 -11.21 -9.37
C GLY A 151 -54.73 -11.36 -10.89
N THR A 152 -54.08 -10.49 -11.66
CA THR A 152 -54.10 -10.56 -13.14
C THR A 152 -52.76 -10.98 -13.74
N ASN A 153 -51.65 -10.84 -12.98
CA ASN A 153 -50.28 -11.07 -13.42
C ASN A 153 -49.88 -10.25 -14.66
N THR A 154 -50.60 -9.17 -14.96
CA THR A 154 -50.24 -8.27 -16.07
C THR A 154 -48.97 -7.50 -15.72
N PRO A 155 -47.97 -7.44 -16.61
CA PRO A 155 -46.79 -6.60 -16.42
C PRO A 155 -47.17 -5.13 -16.20
N VAL A 156 -46.45 -4.44 -15.30
CA VAL A 156 -46.67 -3.02 -15.04
C VAL A 156 -45.46 -2.21 -15.52
N PRO A 157 -45.65 -1.21 -16.38
CA PRO A 157 -44.55 -0.33 -16.80
C PRO A 157 -43.95 0.43 -15.62
N PHE A 158 -42.63 0.57 -15.61
CA PHE A 158 -41.90 1.32 -14.60
C PHE A 158 -40.72 2.06 -15.23
N THR A 159 -40.22 3.08 -14.54
CA THR A 159 -38.94 3.73 -14.83
C THR A 159 -37.91 3.26 -13.81
N LYS A 160 -36.66 3.05 -14.23
CA LYS A 160 -35.54 2.66 -13.36
C LYS A 160 -34.41 3.68 -13.44
N ASP A 161 -33.88 4.04 -12.28
CA ASP A 161 -32.68 4.87 -12.12
C ASP A 161 -31.81 4.23 -11.03
N GLY A 162 -30.69 3.63 -11.42
CA GLY A 162 -29.85 2.81 -10.53
C GLY A 162 -30.65 1.70 -9.82
N ASP A 163 -30.62 1.72 -8.49
CA ASP A 163 -31.30 0.79 -7.59
C ASP A 163 -32.71 1.26 -7.19
N THR A 164 -33.30 2.17 -7.96
CA THR A 164 -34.61 2.77 -7.68
C THR A 164 -35.55 2.56 -8.87
N ILE A 165 -36.79 2.15 -8.59
CA ILE A 165 -37.86 2.08 -9.58
C ILE A 165 -39.01 3.02 -9.21
N SER A 166 -39.72 3.50 -10.22
CA SER A 166 -40.97 4.26 -10.03
C SER A 166 -42.05 3.78 -10.99
N PHE A 167 -43.29 3.69 -10.51
CA PHE A 167 -44.43 3.30 -11.33
C PHE A 167 -45.73 3.88 -10.78
N LYS A 168 -46.73 3.98 -11.67
CA LYS A 168 -48.06 4.46 -11.31
C LYS A 168 -48.84 3.37 -10.60
N THR A 169 -49.63 3.76 -9.62
CA THR A 169 -50.53 2.83 -8.93
C THR A 169 -51.99 3.25 -9.05
N GLU A 170 -52.88 2.31 -8.79
CA GLU A 170 -54.33 2.51 -8.72
C GLU A 170 -54.79 2.27 -7.28
N GLN A 171 -55.78 3.03 -6.85
CA GLN A 171 -56.37 2.89 -5.52
C GLN A 171 -56.91 1.47 -5.28
N GLY A 172 -56.57 0.92 -4.11
CA GLY A 172 -56.96 -0.41 -3.64
C GLY A 172 -56.27 -1.57 -4.37
N LYS A 173 -55.29 -1.30 -5.25
CA LYS A 173 -54.62 -2.34 -6.04
C LYS A 173 -53.27 -2.70 -5.43
N SER A 174 -52.89 -3.95 -5.66
CA SER A 174 -51.60 -4.51 -5.23
C SER A 174 -50.71 -4.88 -6.42
N TYR A 175 -49.42 -4.73 -6.20
CA TYR A 175 -48.35 -4.95 -7.17
C TYR A 175 -47.33 -5.90 -6.55
N LYS A 176 -46.94 -6.94 -7.29
CA LYS A 176 -45.93 -7.91 -6.87
C LYS A 176 -44.65 -7.66 -7.65
N ILE A 177 -43.55 -7.51 -6.91
CA ILE A 177 -42.20 -7.48 -7.45
C ILE A 177 -41.48 -8.73 -6.98
N GLU A 178 -40.88 -9.45 -7.90
CA GLU A 178 -40.28 -10.75 -7.62
C GLU A 178 -38.87 -10.82 -8.22
N SER A 179 -37.89 -11.13 -7.38
CA SER A 179 -36.52 -11.39 -7.80
C SER A 179 -36.48 -12.66 -8.64
N MET A 180 -35.82 -12.60 -9.80
CA MET A 180 -35.70 -13.73 -10.71
C MET A 180 -34.35 -14.42 -10.59
N LEU A 181 -33.32 -13.71 -10.13
CA LEU A 181 -31.97 -14.23 -10.07
C LEU A 181 -31.11 -13.42 -9.09
N SER A 182 -30.47 -14.10 -8.15
CA SER A 182 -29.38 -13.57 -7.33
C SER A 182 -28.05 -13.99 -7.95
N PHE A 183 -27.08 -13.07 -7.96
CA PHE A 183 -25.74 -13.29 -8.48
C PHE A 183 -24.71 -12.97 -7.41
N ASP A 184 -23.81 -13.93 -7.16
CA ASP A 184 -22.59 -13.72 -6.38
C ASP A 184 -21.34 -14.11 -7.17
N LEU A 185 -20.23 -13.43 -6.89
CA LEU A 185 -18.99 -13.58 -7.64
C LEU A 185 -17.85 -13.98 -6.71
N GLU A 186 -17.29 -15.16 -6.94
CA GLU A 186 -16.07 -15.63 -6.30
C GLU A 186 -14.93 -15.60 -7.32
N SER A 187 -13.73 -15.25 -6.87
CA SER A 187 -12.52 -15.37 -7.68
C SER A 187 -11.31 -15.70 -6.81
N THR A 188 -10.25 -16.20 -7.42
CA THR A 188 -8.96 -16.33 -6.73
C THR A 188 -8.47 -14.93 -6.30
N ASN A 189 -8.03 -14.77 -5.05
CA ASN A 189 -7.62 -13.46 -4.50
C ASN A 189 -6.27 -12.95 -5.03
N SER A 190 -5.38 -13.86 -5.42
CA SER A 190 -4.04 -13.53 -5.92
C SER A 190 -3.61 -14.52 -7.01
N VAL A 191 -2.88 -14.04 -8.00
CA VAL A 191 -2.42 -14.83 -9.15
C VAL A 191 -1.06 -14.32 -9.65
N THR A 192 -0.25 -15.20 -10.22
CA THR A 192 0.95 -14.80 -10.95
C THR A 192 0.64 -14.63 -12.43
N ALA A 193 1.11 -13.54 -13.03
CA ALA A 193 0.99 -13.27 -14.46
C ALA A 193 1.47 -14.48 -15.29
N GLY A 194 0.75 -14.83 -16.35
CA GLY A 194 0.96 -16.05 -17.13
C GLY A 194 0.13 -17.27 -16.67
N ASN A 195 -0.49 -17.22 -15.48
CA ASN A 195 -1.45 -18.22 -15.02
C ASN A 195 -2.91 -17.78 -15.31
N THR A 196 -3.89 -18.56 -14.84
CA THR A 196 -5.32 -18.25 -14.95
C THR A 196 -5.93 -17.87 -13.60
N VAL A 197 -6.89 -16.95 -13.63
CA VAL A 197 -7.77 -16.65 -12.50
C VAL A 197 -9.00 -17.53 -12.63
N LYS A 198 -9.29 -18.33 -11.61
CA LYS A 198 -10.57 -19.03 -11.52
C LYS A 198 -11.64 -18.04 -11.07
N VAL A 199 -12.67 -17.86 -11.89
CA VAL A 199 -13.84 -17.03 -11.60
C VAL A 199 -15.05 -17.94 -11.50
N LYS A 200 -15.87 -17.76 -10.46
CA LYS A 200 -17.11 -18.49 -10.26
C LYS A 200 -18.27 -17.52 -10.07
N ALA A 201 -19.24 -17.59 -10.97
CA ALA A 201 -20.50 -16.89 -10.83
C ALA A 201 -21.54 -17.84 -10.22
N HIS A 202 -21.96 -17.54 -8.99
CA HIS A 202 -23.00 -18.27 -8.28
C HIS A 202 -24.35 -17.63 -8.55
N LEU A 203 -25.19 -18.34 -9.29
CA LEU A 203 -26.53 -17.94 -9.63
C LEU A 203 -27.51 -18.70 -8.75
N SER A 204 -28.42 -18.01 -8.07
CA SER A 204 -29.47 -18.62 -7.24
C SER A 204 -30.83 -18.01 -7.55
N ASN A 205 -31.86 -18.84 -7.69
CA ASN A 205 -33.22 -18.36 -7.84
C ASN A 205 -33.95 -18.49 -6.50
N PHE A 206 -34.12 -17.36 -5.81
CA PHE A 206 -34.87 -17.29 -4.55
C PHE A 206 -36.33 -16.85 -4.72
N GLY A 207 -36.77 -16.57 -5.95
CA GLY A 207 -38.15 -16.23 -6.28
C GLY A 207 -39.05 -17.46 -6.39
N THR A 208 -40.33 -17.24 -6.73
CA THR A 208 -41.32 -18.31 -6.93
C THR A 208 -41.52 -18.70 -8.40
N LEU A 209 -40.90 -17.99 -9.34
CA LEU A 209 -40.95 -18.26 -10.77
C LEU A 209 -39.59 -18.76 -11.28
N LYS A 210 -39.60 -19.62 -12.31
CA LYS A 210 -38.38 -20.03 -13.01
C LYS A 210 -37.68 -18.81 -13.63
N SER A 211 -36.35 -18.73 -13.49
CA SER A 211 -35.58 -17.63 -14.10
C SER A 211 -35.56 -17.76 -15.63
N SER A 212 -35.37 -16.64 -16.34
CA SER A 212 -35.02 -16.68 -17.76
C SER A 212 -33.67 -17.37 -17.95
N SER A 213 -33.45 -17.94 -19.14
CA SER A 213 -32.11 -18.28 -19.62
C SER A 213 -31.28 -17.01 -19.83
N GLY A 214 -29.96 -17.18 -19.93
CA GLY A 214 -29.05 -16.07 -20.14
C GLY A 214 -27.62 -16.50 -20.36
N GLU A 215 -26.70 -15.57 -20.16
CA GLU A 215 -25.25 -15.81 -20.24
C GLU A 215 -24.52 -15.12 -19.09
N VAL A 216 -23.41 -15.71 -18.68
CA VAL A 216 -22.40 -15.08 -17.82
C VAL A 216 -21.24 -14.64 -18.70
N VAL A 217 -20.85 -13.37 -18.61
CA VAL A 217 -19.73 -12.77 -19.36
C VAL A 217 -18.66 -12.34 -18.37
N VAL A 218 -17.52 -13.02 -18.37
CA VAL A 218 -16.35 -12.69 -17.54
C VAL A 218 -15.38 -11.84 -18.35
N LYS A 219 -15.03 -10.66 -17.81
CA LYS A 219 -14.19 -9.65 -18.46
C LYS A 219 -12.90 -9.43 -17.66
N ALA A 220 -11.78 -9.47 -18.37
CA ALA A 220 -10.50 -8.99 -17.86
C ALA A 220 -10.43 -7.45 -17.92
N PRO A 221 -9.53 -6.81 -17.15
CA PRO A 221 -9.18 -5.41 -17.35
C PRO A 221 -8.84 -5.12 -18.82
N GLU A 222 -9.24 -3.95 -19.31
CA GLU A 222 -8.97 -3.55 -20.70
C GLU A 222 -7.48 -3.61 -21.07
N SER A 223 -6.61 -3.27 -20.11
CA SER A 223 -5.15 -3.30 -20.28
C SER A 223 -4.57 -4.68 -20.56
N TRP A 224 -5.33 -5.76 -20.31
CA TRP A 224 -4.88 -7.12 -20.55
C TRP A 224 -5.14 -7.59 -21.99
N ASN A 225 -6.00 -6.89 -22.75
CA ASN A 225 -6.37 -7.26 -24.11
C ASN A 225 -6.82 -8.73 -24.25
N VAL A 226 -7.54 -9.25 -23.25
CA VAL A 226 -8.10 -10.60 -23.23
C VAL A 226 -9.57 -10.53 -23.64
N LYS A 227 -9.98 -11.40 -24.57
CA LYS A 227 -11.38 -11.50 -24.99
C LYS A 227 -12.27 -11.96 -23.83
N PRO A 228 -13.47 -11.40 -23.65
CA PRO A 228 -14.41 -11.87 -22.65
C PRO A 228 -14.76 -13.35 -22.82
N ILE A 229 -14.92 -14.07 -21.70
CA ILE A 229 -15.38 -15.46 -21.68
C ILE A 229 -16.89 -15.45 -21.46
N GLN A 230 -17.63 -16.09 -22.36
CA GLN A 230 -19.10 -16.11 -22.33
C GLN A 230 -19.59 -17.54 -22.14
N VAL A 231 -20.48 -17.74 -21.15
CA VAL A 231 -21.04 -19.07 -20.84
C VAL A 231 -22.55 -18.96 -20.67
N ALA A 232 -23.29 -19.60 -21.58
CA ALA A 232 -24.74 -19.65 -21.53
C ALA A 232 -25.27 -20.54 -20.39
N PHE A 233 -26.43 -20.20 -19.85
CA PHE A 233 -27.15 -21.01 -18.88
C PHE A 233 -28.66 -21.04 -19.15
N GLU A 234 -29.27 -22.20 -18.91
CA GLU A 234 -30.71 -22.35 -18.91
C GLU A 234 -31.34 -21.79 -17.63
N GLY A 235 -32.63 -21.43 -17.71
CA GLY A 235 -33.40 -20.93 -16.58
C GLY A 235 -33.35 -21.83 -15.35
N ILE A 236 -33.17 -21.23 -14.18
CA ILE A 236 -33.04 -21.90 -12.88
C ILE A 236 -34.41 -21.99 -12.22
N GLU A 237 -34.82 -23.20 -11.81
CA GLU A 237 -36.08 -23.42 -11.10
C GLU A 237 -36.11 -22.72 -9.73
N PRO A 238 -37.28 -22.38 -9.17
CA PRO A 238 -37.41 -21.83 -7.82
C PRO A 238 -36.66 -22.66 -6.77
N GLY A 239 -35.83 -22.01 -5.94
CA GLY A 239 -34.97 -22.65 -4.95
C GLY A 239 -33.72 -23.33 -5.52
N GLY A 240 -33.57 -23.36 -6.85
CA GLY A 240 -32.40 -23.90 -7.53
C GLY A 240 -31.21 -22.94 -7.50
N SER A 241 -30.02 -23.50 -7.77
CA SER A 241 -28.79 -22.73 -7.95
C SER A 241 -27.92 -23.37 -9.04
N LYS A 242 -27.06 -22.55 -9.65
CA LYS A 242 -26.08 -22.97 -10.65
C LYS A 242 -24.79 -22.18 -10.44
N THR A 243 -23.65 -22.86 -10.53
CA THR A 243 -22.34 -22.20 -10.55
C THR A 243 -21.78 -22.29 -11.95
N ILE A 244 -21.40 -21.13 -12.49
CA ILE A 244 -20.70 -21.02 -13.77
C ILE A 244 -19.24 -20.71 -13.47
N GLU A 245 -18.34 -21.56 -13.95
CA GLU A 245 -16.90 -21.37 -13.78
C GLU A 245 -16.26 -20.90 -15.09
N ALA A 246 -15.30 -19.99 -14.98
CA ALA A 246 -14.49 -19.52 -16.10
C ALA A 246 -13.02 -19.39 -15.66
N ASP A 247 -12.12 -19.90 -16.48
CA ASP A 247 -10.67 -19.74 -16.30
C ASP A 247 -10.20 -18.55 -17.13
N LEU A 248 -10.02 -17.40 -16.50
CA LEU A 248 -9.63 -16.16 -17.16
C LEU A 248 -8.09 -16.07 -17.26
N PRO A 249 -7.48 -16.05 -18.46
CA PRO A 249 -6.04 -15.99 -18.58
C PRO A 249 -5.49 -14.62 -18.18
N VAL A 250 -4.37 -14.61 -17.45
CA VAL A 250 -3.59 -13.41 -17.12
C VAL A 250 -2.38 -13.36 -18.06
N PRO A 251 -2.24 -12.34 -18.92
CA PRO A 251 -1.06 -12.21 -19.77
C PRO A 251 0.24 -12.19 -18.95
N ILE A 252 1.32 -12.71 -19.53
CA ILE A 252 2.60 -12.87 -18.83
C ILE A 252 3.31 -11.54 -18.52
N ASP A 253 3.02 -10.51 -19.31
CA ASP A 253 3.63 -9.18 -19.27
C ASP A 253 2.87 -8.20 -18.37
N ILE A 254 1.85 -8.66 -17.65
CA ILE A 254 1.12 -7.84 -16.68
C ILE A 254 2.01 -7.46 -15.51
N VAL A 255 2.02 -6.16 -15.20
CA VAL A 255 2.77 -5.57 -14.11
C VAL A 255 2.05 -5.81 -12.79
N ALA A 256 2.83 -6.01 -11.71
CA ALA A 256 2.30 -6.22 -10.37
C ALA A 256 1.39 -5.08 -9.93
N ASN A 257 0.12 -5.37 -9.63
CA ASN A 257 -0.88 -4.43 -9.13
C ASN A 257 -2.13 -5.17 -8.65
N ASN A 258 -3.07 -4.44 -8.07
CA ASN A 258 -4.44 -4.90 -7.90
C ASN A 258 -5.27 -4.59 -9.16
N TYR A 259 -5.99 -5.59 -9.65
CA TYR A 259 -6.84 -5.49 -10.83
C TYR A 259 -8.28 -5.89 -10.51
N ALA A 260 -9.25 -5.24 -11.16
CA ALA A 260 -10.65 -5.60 -11.09
C ALA A 260 -10.98 -6.65 -12.16
N ILE A 261 -11.44 -7.83 -11.77
CA ILE A 261 -12.10 -8.76 -12.69
C ILE A 261 -13.60 -8.55 -12.58
N GLU A 262 -14.29 -8.38 -13.72
CA GLU A 262 -15.74 -8.18 -13.77
C GLU A 262 -16.42 -9.43 -14.32
N ALA A 263 -17.61 -9.73 -13.80
CA ALA A 263 -18.52 -10.69 -14.37
C ALA A 263 -19.91 -10.07 -14.48
N GLU A 264 -20.52 -10.23 -15.64
CA GLU A 264 -21.88 -9.79 -15.95
C GLU A 264 -22.78 -11.00 -16.16
N VAL A 265 -24.02 -10.90 -15.70
CA VAL A 265 -25.07 -11.87 -15.97
C VAL A 265 -26.12 -11.17 -16.79
N ASN A 266 -26.28 -11.59 -18.04
CA ASN A 266 -27.24 -11.05 -18.99
C ASN A 266 -28.42 -12.01 -19.13
N THR A 267 -29.63 -11.54 -18.88
CA THR A 267 -30.87 -12.28 -19.14
C THR A 267 -31.88 -11.38 -19.86
N ASP A 268 -32.95 -11.97 -20.39
CA ASP A 268 -34.07 -11.20 -20.97
C ASP A 268 -34.73 -10.25 -19.97
N SER A 269 -34.60 -10.53 -18.66
CA SER A 269 -35.15 -9.72 -17.58
C SER A 269 -34.17 -8.66 -17.05
N GLY A 270 -32.95 -8.59 -17.62
CA GLY A 270 -31.98 -7.53 -17.36
C GLY A 270 -30.55 -8.03 -17.19
N THR A 271 -29.64 -7.08 -16.96
CA THR A 271 -28.23 -7.33 -16.71
C THR A 271 -27.85 -6.94 -15.29
N VAL A 272 -27.02 -7.76 -14.65
CA VAL A 272 -26.35 -7.43 -13.38
C VAL A 272 -24.85 -7.69 -13.49
N SER A 273 -24.02 -6.81 -12.94
CA SER A 273 -22.56 -7.01 -12.89
C SER A 273 -22.01 -6.95 -11.47
N LYS A 274 -20.90 -7.67 -11.26
CA LYS A 274 -20.10 -7.66 -10.04
C LYS A 274 -18.62 -7.68 -10.41
N SER A 275 -17.79 -7.15 -9.52
CA SER A 275 -16.34 -7.16 -9.70
C SER A 275 -15.63 -7.57 -8.43
N ASN A 276 -14.54 -8.34 -8.57
CA ASN A 276 -13.62 -8.67 -7.48
C ASN A 276 -12.24 -8.06 -7.75
N GLN A 277 -11.58 -7.59 -6.69
CA GLN A 277 -10.19 -7.17 -6.75
C GLN A 277 -9.29 -8.39 -6.57
N ILE A 278 -8.29 -8.53 -7.43
CA ILE A 278 -7.27 -9.57 -7.34
C ILE A 278 -5.89 -8.94 -7.35
N GLU A 279 -4.99 -9.50 -6.57
CA GLU A 279 -3.57 -9.14 -6.60
C GLU A 279 -2.87 -9.92 -7.72
N VAL A 280 -2.15 -9.24 -8.59
CA VAL A 280 -1.31 -9.88 -9.60
C VAL A 280 0.16 -9.71 -9.24
N THR A 281 0.90 -10.82 -9.25
CA THR A 281 2.36 -10.86 -9.10
C THR A 281 3.03 -11.09 -10.45
N PRO A 282 4.25 -10.59 -10.68
CA PRO A 282 4.90 -10.68 -11.99
C PRO A 282 5.38 -12.11 -12.28
N ALA A 283 5.34 -12.51 -13.56
CA ALA A 283 5.78 -13.84 -14.00
C ALA A 283 7.28 -14.10 -13.81
N VAL A 284 8.07 -13.01 -13.79
CA VAL A 284 9.51 -13.05 -13.58
C VAL A 284 9.87 -12.15 -12.41
N LYS A 285 10.61 -12.72 -11.46
CA LYS A 285 11.09 -12.03 -10.28
C LYS A 285 12.56 -11.66 -10.43
N LEU A 286 12.92 -10.43 -10.05
CA LEU A 286 14.30 -10.01 -9.89
C LEU A 286 14.74 -10.40 -8.47
N ILE A 287 15.54 -11.46 -8.37
CA ILE A 287 16.00 -12.03 -7.10
C ILE A 287 17.12 -11.20 -6.48
N SER A 288 18.06 -10.73 -7.29
CA SER A 288 19.13 -9.85 -6.81
C SER A 288 19.77 -9.05 -7.95
N ALA A 289 20.32 -7.89 -7.61
CA ALA A 289 21.22 -7.10 -8.44
C ALA A 289 22.41 -6.67 -7.57
N LYS A 290 23.59 -7.25 -7.80
CA LYS A 290 24.79 -7.04 -6.96
C LYS A 290 25.98 -6.59 -7.79
N VAL A 291 26.76 -5.65 -7.26
CA VAL A 291 27.91 -5.05 -7.93
C VAL A 291 29.18 -5.45 -7.20
N GLU A 292 30.11 -6.09 -7.91
CA GLU A 292 31.38 -6.56 -7.35
C GLU A 292 32.52 -6.42 -8.39
N PRO A 293 33.66 -5.77 -8.04
CA PRO A 293 33.93 -5.04 -6.80
C PRO A 293 33.16 -3.71 -6.72
N ASN A 294 32.87 -3.25 -5.50
CA ASN A 294 32.28 -1.93 -5.26
C ASN A 294 32.90 -1.39 -3.97
N PRO A 295 33.62 -0.25 -3.94
CA PRO A 295 33.88 0.66 -5.05
C PRO A 295 34.80 0.05 -6.13
N ILE A 296 34.86 0.70 -7.28
CA ILE A 296 35.86 0.46 -8.32
C ILE A 296 37.19 1.04 -7.82
N SER A 297 38.20 0.18 -7.66
CA SER A 297 39.45 0.53 -7.00
C SER A 297 40.46 1.29 -7.89
N ALA A 298 40.25 1.31 -9.22
CA ALA A 298 41.12 1.99 -10.18
C ALA A 298 40.37 3.08 -10.94
N GLU A 299 41.03 4.22 -11.17
CA GLU A 299 40.50 5.30 -12.01
C GLU A 299 40.28 4.79 -13.44
N GLY A 300 39.06 4.99 -13.99
CA GLY A 300 38.65 4.37 -15.25
C GLY A 300 38.52 2.85 -15.24
N GLY A 301 38.53 2.21 -14.06
CA GLY A 301 38.25 0.78 -13.91
C GLY A 301 36.77 0.45 -14.12
N SER A 302 36.45 -0.83 -14.12
CA SER A 302 35.08 -1.34 -14.26
C SER A 302 34.66 -2.22 -13.08
N THR A 303 33.36 -2.44 -12.94
CA THR A 303 32.79 -3.42 -12.00
C THR A 303 31.82 -4.36 -12.72
N THR A 304 31.51 -5.50 -12.12
CA THR A 304 30.51 -6.43 -12.63
C THR A 304 29.21 -6.32 -11.85
N LEU A 305 28.13 -5.94 -12.52
CA LEU A 305 26.76 -6.06 -12.03
C LEU A 305 26.23 -7.45 -12.39
N LYS A 306 25.92 -8.27 -11.38
CA LYS A 306 25.24 -9.57 -11.52
C LYS A 306 23.76 -9.42 -11.19
N VAL A 307 22.90 -9.69 -12.16
CA VAL A 307 21.44 -9.66 -12.03
C VAL A 307 20.91 -11.09 -12.08
N LYS A 308 20.26 -11.54 -11.01
CA LYS A 308 19.63 -12.85 -10.92
C LYS A 308 18.11 -12.71 -11.09
N VAL A 309 17.54 -13.44 -12.04
CA VAL A 309 16.10 -13.47 -12.31
C VAL A 309 15.57 -14.90 -12.20
N GLN A 310 14.30 -15.03 -11.82
CA GLN A 310 13.61 -16.31 -11.64
C GLN A 310 12.25 -16.29 -12.34
N ASN A 311 11.91 -17.39 -12.98
CA ASN A 311 10.58 -17.67 -13.51
C ASN A 311 9.69 -18.22 -12.40
N GLU A 312 8.57 -17.55 -12.14
CA GLU A 312 7.61 -17.93 -11.08
C GLU A 312 6.48 -18.83 -11.59
N ILE A 313 6.46 -19.15 -12.89
CA ILE A 313 5.39 -19.95 -13.51
C ILE A 313 5.89 -21.32 -13.99
N LYS A 314 4.94 -22.22 -14.24
CA LYS A 314 5.17 -23.60 -14.69
C LYS A 314 5.41 -23.73 -16.20
N GLU A 315 5.34 -22.62 -16.92
CA GLU A 315 5.60 -22.53 -18.35
C GLU A 315 6.95 -21.86 -18.60
N LYS A 316 7.54 -22.09 -19.78
CA LYS A 316 8.77 -21.41 -20.20
C LYS A 316 8.50 -19.92 -20.44
N VAL A 317 9.36 -19.05 -19.94
CA VAL A 317 9.33 -17.61 -20.24
C VAL A 317 10.32 -17.31 -21.36
N THR A 318 9.82 -16.85 -22.50
CA THR A 318 10.66 -16.53 -23.65
C THR A 318 9.97 -15.60 -24.66
N PRO A 319 10.68 -14.65 -25.28
CA PRO A 319 11.93 -14.04 -24.80
C PRO A 319 11.63 -12.99 -23.72
N GLY A 320 12.49 -12.90 -22.70
CA GLY A 320 12.52 -11.75 -21.79
C GLY A 320 13.77 -10.90 -22.04
N LYS A 321 13.82 -9.70 -21.47
CA LYS A 321 14.96 -8.78 -21.63
C LYS A 321 15.31 -8.10 -20.31
N ILE A 322 16.60 -8.04 -19.98
CA ILE A 322 17.13 -7.18 -18.93
C ILE A 322 17.74 -5.95 -19.59
N GLU A 323 17.37 -4.77 -19.13
CA GLU A 323 17.83 -3.48 -19.65
C GLU A 323 18.36 -2.60 -18.52
N LEU A 324 19.53 -2.02 -18.73
CA LEU A 324 20.15 -1.10 -17.78
C LEU A 324 19.86 0.36 -18.15
N GLN A 325 19.50 1.14 -17.14
CA GLN A 325 19.39 2.60 -17.23
C GLN A 325 20.64 3.21 -16.57
N LEU A 326 21.53 3.74 -17.40
CA LEU A 326 22.82 4.27 -16.97
C LEU A 326 22.77 5.80 -16.78
N PRO A 327 23.52 6.35 -15.81
CA PRO A 327 23.77 7.78 -15.74
C PRO A 327 24.55 8.30 -16.97
N ASP A 328 24.48 9.60 -17.22
CA ASP A 328 25.22 10.24 -18.32
C ASP A 328 26.73 9.97 -18.23
N GLY A 329 27.31 9.57 -19.37
CA GLY A 329 28.73 9.26 -19.50
C GLY A 329 29.17 7.89 -18.98
N TRP A 330 28.27 7.11 -18.36
CA TRP A 330 28.55 5.73 -17.96
C TRP A 330 28.34 4.77 -19.13
N ASN A 331 29.10 3.69 -19.16
CA ASN A 331 28.97 2.64 -20.17
C ASN A 331 28.69 1.28 -19.51
N ALA A 332 27.97 0.40 -20.21
CA ALA A 332 27.77 -0.99 -19.81
C ALA A 332 27.95 -1.93 -20.98
N GLN A 333 28.63 -3.06 -20.74
CA GLN A 333 28.82 -4.12 -21.73
C GLN A 333 28.35 -5.48 -21.20
N PRO A 334 27.26 -6.05 -21.77
CA PRO A 334 26.27 -5.35 -22.60
C PRO A 334 25.49 -4.30 -21.79
N SER A 335 24.64 -3.48 -22.41
CA SER A 335 23.66 -2.61 -21.72
C SER A 335 22.26 -3.24 -21.67
N THR A 336 22.03 -4.26 -22.48
CA THR A 336 20.81 -5.05 -22.54
C THR A 336 21.15 -6.52 -22.85
N THR A 337 20.41 -7.45 -22.26
CA THR A 337 20.58 -8.89 -22.50
C THR A 337 19.21 -9.56 -22.58
N ASP A 338 18.97 -10.31 -23.65
CA ASP A 338 17.79 -11.17 -23.75
C ASP A 338 18.00 -12.44 -22.89
N PHE A 339 16.92 -12.95 -22.33
CA PHE A 339 16.90 -14.16 -21.53
C PHE A 339 15.78 -15.12 -21.94
N GLN A 340 15.97 -16.38 -21.60
CA GLN A 340 14.92 -17.39 -21.62
C GLN A 340 15.03 -18.18 -20.32
N LEU A 341 13.92 -18.39 -19.63
CA LEU A 341 13.92 -19.13 -18.37
C LEU A 341 13.03 -20.38 -18.53
N PRO A 342 13.53 -21.59 -18.20
CA PRO A 342 12.68 -22.76 -18.11
C PRO A 342 11.65 -22.60 -16.97
N ALA A 343 10.62 -23.43 -16.97
CA ALA A 343 9.61 -23.46 -15.92
C ALA A 343 10.24 -23.51 -14.52
N GLY A 344 9.90 -22.55 -13.65
CA GLY A 344 10.46 -22.43 -12.29
C GLY A 344 11.96 -22.13 -12.20
N GLY A 345 12.66 -21.96 -13.33
CA GLY A 345 14.10 -21.81 -13.40
C GLY A 345 14.61 -20.42 -13.04
N GLU A 346 15.89 -20.33 -12.70
CA GLU A 346 16.59 -19.09 -12.40
C GLU A 346 17.91 -19.00 -13.18
N GLU A 347 18.27 -17.78 -13.59
CA GLU A 347 19.54 -17.51 -14.25
C GLU A 347 20.15 -16.20 -13.76
N THR A 348 21.48 -16.08 -13.91
CA THR A 348 22.24 -14.87 -13.54
C THR A 348 22.94 -14.29 -14.77
N TYR A 349 22.70 -13.01 -15.01
CA TYR A 349 23.27 -12.24 -16.12
C TYR A 349 24.28 -11.24 -15.58
N SER A 350 25.39 -11.07 -16.28
CA SER A 350 26.49 -10.19 -15.87
C SER A 350 26.64 -9.03 -16.84
N PHE A 351 26.84 -7.83 -16.30
CA PHE A 351 27.04 -6.59 -17.03
C PHE A 351 28.30 -5.91 -16.51
N VAL A 352 29.24 -5.59 -17.41
CA VAL A 352 30.44 -4.84 -17.04
C VAL A 352 30.11 -3.36 -17.08
N ILE A 353 30.14 -2.69 -15.93
CA ILE A 353 29.83 -1.28 -15.78
C ILE A 353 31.13 -0.48 -15.69
N THR A 354 31.24 0.55 -16.51
CA THR A 354 32.41 1.43 -16.57
C THR A 354 31.97 2.89 -16.38
N PRO A 355 32.33 3.55 -15.27
CA PRO A 355 32.10 4.98 -15.09
C PRO A 355 33.06 5.81 -15.99
N PRO A 356 32.79 7.12 -16.18
CA PRO A 356 33.75 8.04 -16.78
C PRO A 356 35.10 7.98 -16.06
N THR A 357 36.23 8.09 -16.79
CA THR A 357 37.57 7.91 -16.22
C THR A 357 37.82 8.75 -14.98
N GLN A 358 37.40 10.03 -14.97
CA GLN A 358 37.61 10.96 -13.86
C GLN A 358 36.54 10.88 -12.76
N PHE A 359 35.55 9.99 -12.89
CA PHE A 359 34.46 9.90 -11.94
C PHE A 359 34.92 9.32 -10.60
N LYS A 360 34.68 10.10 -9.54
CA LYS A 360 34.84 9.70 -8.14
C LYS A 360 33.52 9.93 -7.40
N GLY A 361 33.14 9.01 -6.52
CA GLY A 361 31.87 9.05 -5.80
C GLY A 361 30.92 7.91 -6.19
N MET A 362 29.62 8.12 -6.03
CA MET A 362 28.59 7.08 -6.17
C MET A 362 27.43 7.51 -7.09
N LYS A 363 26.92 6.59 -7.91
CA LYS A 363 25.71 6.77 -8.74
C LYS A 363 24.80 5.54 -8.70
N GLU A 364 23.52 5.75 -8.97
CA GLU A 364 22.53 4.68 -9.14
C GLU A 364 22.47 4.23 -10.60
N ILE A 365 22.31 2.92 -10.80
CA ILE A 365 21.99 2.29 -12.08
C ILE A 365 20.63 1.62 -11.94
N GLY A 366 19.71 1.91 -12.87
CA GLY A 366 18.42 1.23 -12.94
C GLY A 366 18.56 -0.12 -13.65
N VAL A 367 17.89 -1.14 -13.13
CA VAL A 367 17.81 -2.48 -13.74
C VAL A 367 16.35 -2.79 -13.97
N SER A 368 15.96 -2.98 -15.23
CA SER A 368 14.59 -3.32 -15.61
C SER A 368 14.54 -4.71 -16.23
N VAL A 369 13.57 -5.51 -15.83
CA VAL A 369 13.22 -6.79 -16.45
C VAL A 369 11.94 -6.58 -17.25
N LYS A 370 12.00 -6.87 -18.54
CA LYS A 370 10.90 -6.68 -19.49
C LYS A 370 10.43 -8.00 -20.07
N LEU A 371 9.11 -8.11 -20.24
CA LEU A 371 8.45 -9.11 -21.06
C LEU A 371 7.63 -8.37 -22.11
N GLY A 372 7.88 -8.64 -23.40
CA GLY A 372 7.38 -7.77 -24.47
C GLY A 372 7.85 -6.32 -24.28
N ASN A 373 6.90 -5.38 -24.22
CA ASN A 373 7.19 -3.96 -24.00
C ASN A 373 7.06 -3.52 -22.53
N SER A 374 6.60 -4.40 -21.64
CA SER A 374 6.25 -4.08 -20.26
C SER A 374 7.41 -4.32 -19.31
N VAL A 375 7.70 -3.37 -18.42
CA VAL A 375 8.64 -3.57 -17.30
C VAL A 375 7.90 -4.30 -16.19
N VAL A 376 8.13 -5.62 -16.07
CA VAL A 376 7.41 -6.47 -15.11
C VAL A 376 8.01 -6.41 -13.70
N THR A 377 9.31 -6.13 -13.59
CA THR A 377 9.98 -5.85 -12.32
C THR A 377 11.23 -5.00 -12.56
N SER A 378 11.61 -4.20 -11.56
CA SER A 378 12.80 -3.34 -11.64
C SER A 378 13.42 -3.11 -10.26
N THR A 379 14.69 -2.71 -10.25
CA THR A 379 15.39 -2.26 -9.05
C THR A 379 16.45 -1.22 -9.41
N LYS A 380 17.07 -0.62 -8.40
CA LYS A 380 18.23 0.25 -8.55
C LYS A 380 19.41 -0.27 -7.76
N VAL A 381 20.61 -0.11 -8.29
CA VAL A 381 21.85 -0.52 -7.63
C VAL A 381 22.86 0.62 -7.61
N GLN A 382 23.58 0.77 -6.50
CA GLN A 382 24.59 1.81 -6.34
C GLN A 382 25.97 1.31 -6.77
N VAL A 383 26.67 2.10 -7.58
CA VAL A 383 28.05 1.86 -8.01
C VAL A 383 28.93 3.01 -7.57
N ALA A 384 30.01 2.72 -6.87
CA ALA A 384 31.00 3.68 -6.40
C ALA A 384 32.35 3.52 -7.13
N SER A 385 33.13 4.59 -7.26
CA SER A 385 34.45 4.62 -7.89
C SER A 385 35.41 5.54 -7.13
N GLY A 386 36.67 5.12 -6.96
CA GLY A 386 37.75 5.96 -6.43
C GLY A 386 37.72 6.19 -4.90
N GLY A 387 36.95 5.40 -4.16
CA GLY A 387 36.63 5.65 -2.75
C GLY A 387 35.47 6.65 -2.57
N ILE A 388 35.02 6.83 -1.34
CA ILE A 388 33.92 7.71 -0.98
C ILE A 388 34.34 8.62 0.18
N TYR A 389 34.25 9.93 -0.05
CA TYR A 389 34.56 10.92 0.98
C TYR A 389 33.50 10.87 2.07
N LEU A 390 33.92 11.00 3.32
CA LEU A 390 33.01 11.02 4.47
C LEU A 390 32.05 12.22 4.41
N SER A 391 32.46 13.31 3.76
CA SER A 391 31.57 14.46 3.48
C SER A 391 30.47 14.15 2.48
N ASP A 392 30.62 13.13 1.62
CA ASP A 392 29.61 12.73 0.63
C ASP A 392 28.60 11.69 1.16
N ILE A 393 28.79 11.22 2.40
CA ILE A 393 27.93 10.23 3.06
C ILE A 393 27.12 10.91 4.16
N PRO A 394 25.85 10.52 4.39
CA PRO A 394 25.15 10.89 5.61
C PRO A 394 25.82 10.27 6.84
N TRP A 395 26.15 11.09 7.85
CA TRP A 395 26.51 10.61 9.18
C TRP A 395 25.25 10.26 9.99
N VAL A 396 25.40 9.35 10.96
CA VAL A 396 24.37 9.03 11.96
C VAL A 396 24.25 10.13 13.00
N LYS A 397 25.40 10.68 13.42
CA LYS A 397 25.50 11.72 14.45
C LYS A 397 26.70 12.61 14.15
N ALA A 398 26.56 13.92 14.36
CA ALA A 398 27.65 14.88 14.33
C ALA A 398 27.44 15.94 15.41
N THR A 399 28.45 16.18 16.26
CA THR A 399 28.44 17.22 17.31
C THR A 399 29.78 17.92 17.36
N ALA A 400 29.79 19.22 17.64
CA ALA A 400 31.00 20.01 17.89
C ALA A 400 30.81 20.87 19.14
N GLY A 401 31.90 21.20 19.83
CA GLY A 401 31.88 22.02 21.05
C GLY A 401 31.58 23.49 20.77
N TRP A 402 31.87 23.93 19.55
CA TRP A 402 31.54 25.24 19.03
C TRP A 402 31.14 25.13 17.55
N ALA A 403 30.24 26.00 17.10
CA ALA A 403 29.61 25.97 15.78
C ALA A 403 29.02 24.58 15.42
N THR A 404 28.92 24.28 14.13
CA THR A 404 28.43 22.99 13.61
C THR A 404 29.51 22.32 12.77
N VAL A 405 29.55 20.99 12.79
CA VAL A 405 30.41 20.19 11.91
C VAL A 405 30.11 20.54 10.45
N GLN A 406 31.15 20.89 9.70
CA GLN A 406 31.06 21.32 8.30
C GLN A 406 31.54 20.22 7.35
N LYS A 407 30.91 20.15 6.18
CA LYS A 407 31.35 19.30 5.06
C LYS A 407 32.17 20.13 4.09
N ASP A 408 33.39 19.67 3.80
CA ASP A 408 34.32 20.25 2.83
C ASP A 408 34.74 21.71 3.11
N LYS A 409 34.57 22.15 4.37
CA LYS A 409 34.94 23.48 4.87
C LYS A 409 35.44 23.37 6.31
N SER A 410 36.27 24.33 6.75
CA SER A 410 36.66 24.52 8.15
C SER A 410 35.46 24.90 9.01
N THR A 411 35.62 24.97 10.33
CA THR A 411 34.55 25.38 11.26
C THR A 411 34.04 26.81 11.01
N ASP A 412 34.89 27.72 10.50
CA ASP A 412 34.50 29.08 10.11
C ASP A 412 33.96 29.17 8.67
N GLY A 413 33.93 28.05 7.94
CA GLY A 413 33.42 27.99 6.57
C GLY A 413 34.46 28.29 5.48
N ASN A 414 35.74 28.36 5.83
CA ASN A 414 36.86 28.53 4.90
C ASN A 414 37.27 27.20 4.25
N PRO A 415 38.15 27.19 3.24
CA PRO A 415 38.80 25.96 2.77
C PRO A 415 39.59 25.31 3.90
N ILE A 416 39.44 23.99 4.09
CA ILE A 416 40.20 23.21 5.08
C ILE A 416 41.69 23.35 4.80
N SER A 417 42.48 23.78 5.78
CA SER A 417 43.91 23.98 5.60
C SER A 417 44.70 23.49 6.80
N LEU A 418 45.58 22.50 6.61
CA LEU A 418 46.40 21.92 7.68
C LEU A 418 47.89 22.21 7.47
N LEU A 419 48.66 22.29 8.55
CA LEU A 419 50.11 22.51 8.44
C LEU A 419 50.81 21.28 7.83
N GLY A 420 51.45 21.42 6.69
CA GLY A 420 52.38 20.43 6.12
C GLY A 420 53.82 20.65 6.57
N THR A 421 54.74 19.79 6.11
CA THR A 421 56.18 19.88 6.44
C THR A 421 56.87 21.11 5.85
N THR A 422 56.35 21.66 4.76
CA THR A 422 56.89 22.84 4.06
C THR A 422 55.99 24.08 4.12
N GLY A 423 54.84 23.97 4.81
CA GLY A 423 53.84 25.03 4.93
C GLY A 423 52.40 24.50 4.89
N PRO A 424 51.37 25.36 5.02
CA PRO A 424 49.97 24.97 4.96
C PRO A 424 49.57 24.27 3.65
N VAL A 425 48.75 23.23 3.75
CA VAL A 425 48.19 22.45 2.64
C VAL A 425 46.67 22.52 2.70
N THR A 426 46.05 22.94 1.59
CA THR A 426 44.60 23.06 1.48
C THR A 426 43.95 21.80 0.91
N TYR A 427 42.86 21.36 1.52
CA TYR A 427 42.08 20.19 1.12
C TYR A 427 40.72 20.59 0.57
N LYS A 428 40.33 20.02 -0.58
CA LYS A 428 39.00 20.26 -1.19
C LYS A 428 37.89 19.44 -0.54
N LYS A 429 38.24 18.33 0.11
CA LYS A 429 37.31 17.38 0.72
C LYS A 429 37.73 17.12 2.16
N GLY A 430 36.76 16.98 3.05
CA GLY A 430 37.04 16.70 4.46
C GLY A 430 35.90 17.09 5.38
N ILE A 431 36.17 17.00 6.68
CA ILE A 431 35.23 17.39 7.73
C ILE A 431 35.90 18.43 8.62
N GLY A 432 35.37 19.64 8.65
CA GLY A 432 35.80 20.68 9.58
C GLY A 432 34.95 20.68 10.84
N THR A 433 35.58 20.85 11.99
CA THR A 433 34.93 20.74 13.29
C THR A 433 35.66 21.57 14.35
N HIS A 434 35.15 21.52 15.58
CA HIS A 434 35.74 22.18 16.73
C HIS A 434 35.64 21.28 17.98
N ALA A 435 36.71 21.18 18.76
CA ALA A 435 36.71 20.34 19.96
C ALA A 435 35.69 20.84 21.02
N LYS A 436 35.10 19.97 21.86
CA LYS A 436 35.06 18.51 21.70
C LYS A 436 34.06 18.14 20.60
N SER A 437 34.43 17.22 19.70
CA SER A 437 33.53 16.79 18.63
C SER A 437 33.48 15.28 18.44
N GLU A 438 32.34 14.81 17.90
CA GLU A 438 32.10 13.43 17.51
C GLU A 438 31.35 13.39 16.18
N VAL A 439 31.83 12.59 15.22
CA VAL A 439 31.11 12.30 13.97
C VAL A 439 31.06 10.79 13.78
N THR A 440 29.86 10.23 13.68
CA THR A 440 29.63 8.77 13.64
C THR A 440 28.98 8.36 12.32
N TYR A 441 29.50 7.31 11.70
CA TYR A 441 29.00 6.71 10.46
C TYR A 441 28.64 5.23 10.68
N ASP A 442 27.50 4.82 10.14
CA ASP A 442 27.15 3.40 9.98
C ASP A 442 27.84 2.85 8.73
N ILE A 443 28.75 1.90 8.94
CA ILE A 443 29.51 1.21 7.90
C ILE A 443 29.15 -0.28 7.83
N SER A 444 28.05 -0.72 8.45
CA SER A 444 27.62 -2.13 8.48
C SER A 444 27.32 -2.74 7.11
N LYS A 445 26.95 -1.90 6.13
CA LYS A 445 26.72 -2.26 4.73
C LYS A 445 27.84 -1.80 3.80
N ALA A 446 28.89 -1.22 4.37
CA ALA A 446 30.02 -0.75 3.59
C ALA A 446 30.81 -1.91 3.01
N THR A 447 31.27 -1.72 1.79
CA THR A 447 32.12 -2.67 1.06
C THR A 447 33.58 -2.23 0.99
N TYR A 448 33.87 -0.98 1.37
CA TYR A 448 35.21 -0.43 1.51
C TYR A 448 35.92 -0.94 2.77
N LYS A 449 37.25 -0.99 2.73
CA LYS A 449 38.08 -1.68 3.74
C LYS A 449 39.07 -0.78 4.48
N GLN A 450 39.19 0.48 4.09
CA GLN A 450 40.21 1.38 4.64
C GLN A 450 39.65 2.79 4.81
N PHE A 451 39.94 3.43 5.94
CA PHE A 451 39.70 4.87 6.16
C PHE A 451 41.03 5.61 6.23
N ASN A 452 41.12 6.71 5.49
CA ASN A 452 42.26 7.62 5.52
C ASN A 452 41.84 9.07 5.73
N SER A 453 42.71 9.84 6.38
CA SER A 453 42.57 11.29 6.54
C SER A 453 43.90 11.91 6.97
N TYR A 454 44.07 13.20 6.72
CA TYR A 454 45.05 14.03 7.41
C TYR A 454 44.35 14.81 8.52
N VAL A 455 44.92 14.79 9.73
CA VAL A 455 44.34 15.47 10.89
C VAL A 455 45.28 16.54 11.43
N GLY A 456 44.71 17.64 11.86
CA GLY A 456 45.46 18.75 12.46
C GLY A 456 44.56 19.94 12.81
N ILE A 457 45.16 20.96 13.41
CA ILE A 457 44.49 22.23 13.68
C ILE A 457 44.44 23.05 12.38
N ASP A 458 43.27 23.61 12.05
CA ASP A 458 43.08 24.45 10.87
C ASP A 458 44.02 25.67 10.94
N GLN A 459 44.61 26.03 9.80
CA GLN A 459 45.58 27.12 9.68
C GLN A 459 44.93 28.51 9.59
N GLU A 460 43.61 28.62 9.73
CA GLU A 460 42.88 29.88 9.89
C GLU A 460 43.21 30.60 11.21
N PRO A 461 42.91 31.91 11.33
CA PRO A 461 43.21 32.66 12.55
C PRO A 461 42.59 32.05 13.81
N GLY A 462 41.40 31.47 13.70
CA GLY A 462 40.69 30.80 14.78
C GLY A 462 41.35 29.53 15.32
N GLY A 463 42.30 28.93 14.58
CA GLY A 463 43.11 27.81 15.07
C GLY A 463 44.32 28.22 15.91
N LYS A 464 44.73 29.49 15.88
CA LYS A 464 45.97 29.95 16.54
C LYS A 464 45.84 29.90 18.06
N GLY A 465 46.62 29.02 18.68
CA GLY A 465 46.66 28.83 20.13
C GLY A 465 45.78 27.69 20.64
N GLY A 466 45.09 26.96 19.76
CA GLY A 466 44.36 25.74 20.12
C GLY A 466 45.27 24.53 20.36
N SER A 467 44.71 23.52 21.00
CA SER A 467 45.32 22.21 21.17
C SER A 467 44.28 21.10 21.22
N VAL A 468 44.45 20.08 20.37
CA VAL A 468 43.45 19.02 20.23
C VAL A 468 44.07 17.63 20.22
N VAL A 469 43.25 16.60 20.46
CA VAL A 469 43.61 15.20 20.25
C VAL A 469 42.60 14.54 19.31
N PHE A 470 43.06 14.05 18.16
CA PHE A 470 42.25 13.27 17.23
C PHE A 470 42.26 11.80 17.61
N LYS A 471 41.09 11.18 17.65
CA LYS A 471 40.91 9.75 17.88
C LYS A 471 39.99 9.16 16.82
N VAL A 472 40.28 7.94 16.37
CA VAL A 472 39.37 7.13 15.55
C VAL A 472 38.95 5.92 16.35
N LEU A 473 37.64 5.71 16.45
CA LEU A 473 37.05 4.55 17.10
C LEU A 473 36.32 3.68 16.08
N LEU A 474 36.54 2.37 16.14
CA LEU A 474 35.83 1.36 15.35
C LEU A 474 35.08 0.42 16.28
N ASP A 475 33.76 0.35 16.12
CA ASP A 475 32.87 -0.40 17.03
C ASP A 475 33.14 -0.09 18.52
N GLY A 476 33.41 1.19 18.82
CA GLY A 476 33.71 1.69 20.17
C GLY A 476 35.17 1.52 20.64
N ALA A 477 36.01 0.78 19.92
CA ALA A 477 37.43 0.61 20.27
C ALA A 477 38.30 1.69 19.61
N GLU A 478 39.16 2.37 20.39
CA GLU A 478 40.15 3.33 19.86
C GLU A 478 41.21 2.58 19.05
N VAL A 479 41.36 2.96 17.77
CA VAL A 479 42.32 2.36 16.83
C VAL A 479 43.35 3.37 16.31
N PHE A 480 43.14 4.66 16.55
CA PHE A 480 44.09 5.73 16.24
C PHE A 480 44.00 6.82 17.29
N ASN A 481 45.15 7.40 17.63
CA ASN A 481 45.28 8.55 18.51
C ASN A 481 46.44 9.43 18.03
N SER A 482 46.19 10.71 17.80
CA SER A 482 47.23 11.62 17.34
C SER A 482 48.22 12.04 18.44
N GLY A 483 47.89 11.83 19.72
CA GLY A 483 48.43 12.64 20.81
C GLY A 483 48.03 14.11 20.67
N THR A 484 48.51 14.96 21.57
CA THR A 484 48.24 16.41 21.50
C THR A 484 48.84 17.02 20.24
N MET A 485 48.02 17.73 19.48
CA MET A 485 48.41 18.52 18.32
C MET A 485 48.16 19.99 18.60
N TYR A 486 49.11 20.83 18.22
CA TYR A 486 49.05 22.29 18.31
C TYR A 486 49.02 22.91 16.92
N TYR A 487 48.76 24.21 16.82
CA TYR A 487 48.71 24.95 15.56
C TYR A 487 50.00 24.80 14.70
N ASN A 488 51.16 24.61 15.35
CA ASN A 488 52.45 24.40 14.71
C ASN A 488 52.85 22.91 14.57
N THR A 489 51.96 21.97 14.88
CA THR A 489 52.19 20.53 14.68
C THR A 489 51.84 20.17 13.24
N PRO A 490 52.77 19.60 12.45
CA PRO A 490 52.43 19.10 11.12
C PRO A 490 51.31 18.07 11.18
N ALA A 491 50.44 18.09 10.17
CA ALA A 491 49.30 17.21 10.04
C ALA A 491 49.73 15.73 10.12
N LYS A 492 48.97 14.92 10.85
CA LYS A 492 49.23 13.48 10.98
C LYS A 492 48.35 12.70 10.03
N PHE A 493 48.90 11.67 9.42
CA PHE A 493 48.15 10.77 8.55
C PHE A 493 47.49 9.66 9.36
N VAL A 494 46.20 9.44 9.09
CA VAL A 494 45.37 8.39 9.64
C VAL A 494 45.23 7.28 8.60
N ASP A 495 45.49 6.04 9.01
CA ASP A 495 45.30 4.85 8.18
C ASP A 495 44.76 3.69 9.01
N VAL A 496 43.47 3.39 8.86
CA VAL A 496 42.78 2.37 9.67
C VAL A 496 42.03 1.36 8.80
N ASP A 497 42.07 0.09 9.21
CA ASP A 497 41.37 -1.02 8.57
C ASP A 497 39.91 -1.10 9.04
N LEU A 498 38.98 -1.04 8.09
CA LEU A 498 37.53 -1.11 8.33
C LEU A 498 36.96 -2.53 8.16
N THR A 499 37.80 -3.51 7.85
CA THR A 499 37.34 -4.87 7.53
C THR A 499 36.52 -5.47 8.67
N GLY A 500 35.25 -5.80 8.37
CA GLY A 500 34.33 -6.44 9.32
C GLY A 500 33.76 -5.52 10.40
N LYS A 501 33.96 -4.19 10.29
CA LYS A 501 33.47 -3.19 11.25
C LYS A 501 32.10 -2.66 10.86
N LYS A 502 31.35 -2.16 11.85
CA LYS A 502 29.98 -1.66 11.67
C LYS A 502 29.83 -0.17 11.97
N GLU A 503 30.67 0.36 12.83
CA GLU A 503 30.71 1.79 13.18
C GLU A 503 32.10 2.39 12.95
N LEU A 504 32.14 3.56 12.32
CA LEU A 504 33.31 4.45 12.27
C LEU A 504 32.98 5.75 13.01
N LYS A 505 33.77 6.10 14.03
CA LYS A 505 33.59 7.33 14.80
C LYS A 505 34.87 8.16 14.83
N LEU A 506 34.74 9.41 14.43
CA LEU A 506 35.78 10.43 14.43
C LEU A 506 35.59 11.30 15.67
N VAL A 507 36.63 11.45 16.49
CA VAL A 507 36.57 12.22 17.74
C VAL A 507 37.70 13.25 17.78
N VAL A 508 37.37 14.46 18.20
CA VAL A 508 38.36 15.51 18.54
C VAL A 508 38.15 15.91 19.99
N ASP A 509 39.18 15.73 20.81
CA ASP A 509 39.22 16.09 22.23
C ASP A 509 40.00 17.40 22.45
N ASP A 510 39.81 18.06 23.58
CA ASP A 510 40.33 19.41 23.91
C ASP A 510 41.73 19.42 24.55
N ALA A 511 42.46 18.29 24.44
CA ALA A 511 43.80 18.10 25.00
C ALA A 511 44.02 18.49 26.48
N GLY A 512 42.95 18.73 27.26
CA GLY A 512 43.00 19.08 28.67
C GLY A 512 43.15 20.57 29.02
N ASN A 513 43.17 21.50 28.06
CA ASN A 513 43.23 22.96 28.33
C ASN A 513 41.91 23.70 28.03
N GLY A 514 40.85 22.97 27.71
CA GLY A 514 39.56 23.54 27.30
C GLY A 514 39.52 23.89 25.81
N ILE A 515 38.35 24.28 25.31
CA ILE A 515 38.07 24.30 23.86
C ILE A 515 38.55 25.57 23.11
N GLY A 516 39.39 26.40 23.70
CA GLY A 516 39.70 27.71 23.10
C GLY A 516 40.53 27.60 21.82
N ASN A 517 40.03 28.11 20.69
CA ASN A 517 40.71 28.11 19.39
C ASN A 517 40.96 26.71 18.80
N ASP A 518 40.17 25.71 19.18
CA ASP A 518 40.34 24.31 18.79
C ASP A 518 39.69 23.98 17.44
N HIS A 519 39.98 24.81 16.44
CA HIS A 519 39.52 24.63 15.06
C HIS A 519 40.29 23.44 14.46
N ALA A 520 39.58 22.35 14.16
CA ALA A 520 40.18 21.06 13.88
C ALA A 520 39.55 20.43 12.62
N ASP A 521 40.38 19.86 11.75
CA ASP A 521 39.87 19.22 10.53
C ASP A 521 40.37 17.79 10.33
N TRP A 522 39.50 17.04 9.67
CA TRP A 522 39.79 15.78 9.01
C TRP A 522 39.91 16.04 7.50
N GLY A 523 41.09 16.46 7.05
CA GLY A 523 41.40 16.70 5.64
C GLY A 523 41.43 15.40 4.84
N ASP A 524 40.92 15.42 3.61
CA ASP A 524 40.84 14.28 2.68
C ASP A 524 40.24 13.00 3.31
N ALA A 525 39.28 13.16 4.23
CA ALA A 525 38.64 12.06 4.94
C ALA A 525 37.87 11.13 3.99
N ILE A 526 38.43 9.96 3.69
CA ILE A 526 37.94 9.06 2.63
C ILE A 526 37.91 7.59 3.07
N ASN A 527 36.84 6.90 2.71
CA ASN A 527 36.70 5.45 2.78
C ASN A 527 37.00 4.82 1.41
N LYS A 528 37.91 3.85 1.34
CA LYS A 528 38.35 3.24 0.08
C LYS A 528 38.66 1.74 0.23
N ASP A 529 38.89 1.07 -0.89
CA ASP A 529 39.42 -0.29 -0.87
C ASP A 529 40.88 -0.30 -0.43
N ARG A 530 41.30 -1.41 0.20
CA ARG A 530 42.69 -1.62 0.58
C ARG A 530 43.54 -1.69 -0.69
N LEU A 531 44.43 -0.72 -0.90
CA LEU A 531 45.38 -0.77 -2.00
C LEU A 531 46.31 -1.97 -1.78
N THR A 532 46.21 -3.00 -2.63
CA THR A 532 47.05 -4.20 -2.53
C THR A 532 48.44 -4.02 -3.13
N ASN A 533 48.78 -2.85 -3.67
CA ASN A 533 50.11 -2.58 -4.24
C ASN A 533 50.52 -1.11 -4.06
N LEU A 534 51.09 -0.78 -2.91
CA LEU A 534 52.08 0.30 -2.82
C LEU A 534 53.37 -0.33 -2.33
N LYS A 535 54.29 -0.61 -3.26
CA LYS A 535 55.71 -0.64 -2.89
C LYS A 535 55.97 0.69 -2.18
N LYS A 536 56.45 0.61 -0.93
CA LYS A 536 56.96 1.77 -0.18
C LYS A 536 58.05 2.44 -1.02
N THR A 537 57.70 3.44 -1.82
CA THR A 537 58.66 4.40 -2.31
C THR A 537 58.56 5.59 -1.39
N LEU A 538 59.47 5.63 -0.40
CA LEU A 538 59.79 6.83 0.35
C LEU A 538 60.11 7.94 -0.66
N PHE A 539 59.31 8.99 -0.71
CA PHE A 539 59.80 10.29 -1.17
C PHE A 539 60.16 11.09 0.08
N PHE A 540 61.45 11.08 0.42
CA PHE A 540 62.06 12.23 1.08
C PHE A 540 62.30 13.27 -0.01
N LEU A 541 61.69 14.45 0.14
CA LEU A 541 62.19 15.74 -0.33
C LEU A 541 61.67 16.81 0.62
#